data_AF-A0A8J3Q5S3-F1
#
_entry.id   AF-A0A8J3Q5S3-F1
#
_cell.length_a   1.000
_cell.length_b   1.000
_cell.length_c   1.000
_cell.angle_alpha   90.00
_cell.angle_beta   90.00
_cell.angle_gamma   90.00
#
_symmetry.space_group_name_H-M   'P 1'
#
loop_
_entity.id
_entity.type
_entity.pdbx_description
1 polymer ?
#
loop_
_entity_poly.entity_id
_entity_poly.type
_entity_poly.pdbx_seq_one_letter_code
_entity_poly.pdbx_strand_id
1 'polypeptide(L)'
;MRSPSDGTKHAAGLPAYAAPGIIPLDGYGDLRNVVYSGGQLAACATVAVVLDAIPPVLTSVEEAWPGHTLALTRAQLCVELSLGTGDGLNWTLSFGDAVGYLVQPYQSHQESDPDLLVEELAAQPDVDSVNHHDTESFEVRMARVYRADEMLARWLDAIVKAHRSFARHRGIALPY
;
A
#
# COMPACT_ATOMS: atom_id res chain seq x y z
N MET A 1 -8.47 7.22 -52.90
CA MET A 1 -9.22 6.25 -52.08
C MET A 1 -8.45 6.02 -50.80
N ARG A 2 -8.97 6.49 -49.66
CA ARG A 2 -8.43 6.15 -48.34
C ARG A 2 -9.14 4.88 -47.89
N SER A 3 -8.40 3.79 -47.70
CA SER A 3 -8.90 2.63 -46.97
C SER A 3 -9.04 3.03 -45.49
N PRO A 4 -10.20 2.79 -44.85
CA PRO A 4 -10.29 2.89 -43.40
C PRO A 4 -9.62 1.64 -42.83
N SER A 5 -8.50 1.82 -42.12
CA SER A 5 -7.92 0.78 -41.29
C SER A 5 -8.87 0.53 -40.14
N ASP A 6 -9.54 -0.62 -40.22
CA ASP A 6 -10.56 -1.08 -39.31
C ASP A 6 -9.99 -1.17 -37.89
N GLY A 7 -10.62 -0.42 -37.00
CA GLY A 7 -10.29 -0.36 -35.59
C GLY A 7 -10.80 -1.62 -34.92
N THR A 8 -9.94 -2.63 -34.80
CA THR A 8 -10.16 -3.71 -33.85
C THR A 8 -8.83 -4.04 -33.20
N LYS A 9 -8.40 -3.19 -32.25
CA LYS A 9 -7.46 -3.66 -31.23
C LYS A 9 -8.22 -4.75 -30.47
N HIS A 10 -7.87 -6.00 -30.75
CA HIS A 10 -8.27 -7.14 -29.94
C HIS A 10 -8.16 -6.76 -28.46
N ALA A 11 -9.24 -6.95 -27.71
CA ALA A 11 -9.19 -6.91 -26.26
C ALA A 11 -8.27 -8.04 -25.80
N ALA A 12 -6.98 -7.76 -25.69
CA ALA A 12 -6.08 -8.56 -24.89
C ALA A 12 -6.71 -8.59 -23.48
N GLY A 13 -7.00 -9.79 -22.97
CA GLY A 13 -7.49 -9.93 -21.61
C GLY A 13 -6.56 -9.18 -20.66
N LEU A 14 -7.12 -8.43 -19.71
CA LEU A 14 -6.32 -7.75 -18.71
C LEU A 14 -5.41 -8.77 -18.00
N PRO A 15 -4.18 -8.38 -17.61
CA PRO A 15 -3.31 -9.26 -16.83
C PRO A 15 -4.00 -9.76 -15.56
N ALA A 16 -3.61 -10.94 -15.09
CA ALA A 16 -4.21 -11.56 -13.90
C ALA A 16 -4.09 -10.70 -12.63
N TYR A 17 -3.11 -9.80 -12.58
CA TYR A 17 -2.89 -8.87 -11.47
C TYR A 17 -3.72 -7.58 -11.55
N ALA A 18 -4.41 -7.33 -12.67
CA ALA A 18 -5.15 -6.09 -12.84
C ALA A 18 -6.40 -6.06 -11.96
N ALA A 19 -6.64 -4.93 -11.31
CA ALA A 19 -7.90 -4.68 -10.63
C ALA A 19 -9.04 -4.50 -11.66
N PRO A 20 -10.17 -5.23 -11.56
CA PRO A 20 -11.26 -5.14 -12.53
C PRO A 20 -11.83 -3.73 -12.64
N GLY A 21 -11.90 -3.21 -13.87
CA GLY A 21 -12.48 -1.89 -14.15
C GLY A 21 -11.60 -0.69 -13.74
N ILE A 22 -10.38 -0.93 -13.25
CA ILE A 22 -9.44 0.12 -12.84
C ILE A 22 -8.32 0.24 -13.86
N ILE A 23 -8.08 1.47 -14.30
CA ILE A 23 -6.96 1.81 -15.18
C ILE A 23 -5.77 2.24 -14.28
N PRO A 24 -4.59 1.62 -14.41
CA PRO A 24 -3.38 2.06 -13.72
C PRO A 24 -3.08 3.55 -13.97
N LEU A 25 -2.46 4.22 -13.00
CA LEU A 25 -1.94 5.58 -13.17
C LEU A 25 -0.81 5.63 -14.20
N ASP A 26 0.03 4.61 -14.22
CA ASP A 26 1.19 4.51 -15.12
C ASP A 26 1.41 3.06 -15.60
N GLY A 27 2.25 2.88 -16.62
CA GLY A 27 2.64 1.58 -17.16
C GLY A 27 1.53 0.84 -17.93
N TYR A 28 0.37 1.44 -18.14
CA TYR A 28 -0.77 0.79 -18.81
C TYR A 28 -0.50 0.45 -20.29
N GLY A 29 0.39 1.20 -20.95
CA GLY A 29 0.67 1.04 -22.38
C GLY A 29 1.51 -0.20 -22.73
N ASP A 30 2.40 -0.63 -21.84
CA ASP A 30 3.31 -1.77 -22.07
C ASP A 30 3.17 -2.88 -21.02
N LEU A 31 2.44 -2.64 -19.93
CA LEU A 31 2.14 -3.58 -18.84
C LEU A 31 3.38 -4.17 -18.17
N ARG A 32 4.54 -3.52 -18.30
CA ARG A 32 5.80 -4.01 -17.73
C ARG A 32 6.00 -3.58 -16.29
N ASN A 33 5.47 -2.43 -15.91
CA ASN A 33 5.45 -1.95 -14.53
C ASN A 33 4.25 -1.01 -14.34
N VAL A 34 3.08 -1.59 -14.10
CA VAL A 34 1.88 -0.80 -13.85
C VAL A 34 1.92 -0.23 -12.44
N VAL A 35 1.40 0.98 -12.26
CA VAL A 35 1.30 1.63 -10.95
C VAL A 35 -0.16 1.98 -10.66
N TYR A 36 -0.62 1.68 -9.46
CA TYR A 36 -1.94 2.06 -8.94
C TYR A 36 -1.77 2.94 -7.72
N SER A 37 -2.67 3.92 -7.53
CA SER A 37 -2.81 4.58 -6.22
C SER A 37 -3.90 3.93 -5.40
N GLY A 38 -3.75 3.99 -4.08
CA GLY A 38 -4.75 3.47 -3.16
C GLY A 38 -6.10 4.17 -3.31
N GLY A 39 -6.10 5.46 -3.64
CA GLY A 39 -7.31 6.23 -3.94
C GLY A 39 -8.14 5.65 -5.08
N GLN A 40 -7.52 5.11 -6.14
CA GLN A 40 -8.25 4.47 -7.25
C GLN A 40 -8.92 3.16 -6.83
N LEU A 41 -8.27 2.44 -5.93
CA LEU A 41 -8.66 1.09 -5.51
C LEU A 41 -9.55 1.10 -4.26
N ALA A 42 -9.69 2.22 -3.56
CA ALA A 42 -10.46 2.35 -2.32
C ALA A 42 -11.91 1.90 -2.44
N ALA A 43 -12.52 2.04 -3.62
CA ALA A 43 -13.90 1.62 -3.89
C ALA A 43 -14.03 0.13 -4.27
N CYS A 44 -12.92 -0.59 -4.48
CA CYS A 44 -12.97 -2.02 -4.73
C CYS A 44 -13.49 -2.75 -3.48
N ALA A 45 -14.41 -3.70 -3.65
CA ALA A 45 -15.05 -4.40 -2.54
C ALA A 45 -14.05 -4.99 -1.54
N THR A 46 -12.96 -5.59 -2.04
CA THR A 46 -11.86 -6.15 -1.23
C THR A 46 -11.23 -5.11 -0.31
N VAL A 47 -11.00 -3.90 -0.82
CA VAL A 47 -10.35 -2.81 -0.10
C VAL A 47 -11.34 -2.15 0.88
N ALA A 48 -12.59 -1.93 0.44
CA ALA A 48 -13.63 -1.35 1.26
C ALA A 48 -13.88 -2.15 2.55
N VAL A 49 -13.89 -3.49 2.47
CA VAL A 49 -14.05 -4.36 3.66
C VAL A 49 -12.93 -4.15 4.68
N VAL A 50 -11.67 -4.01 4.22
CA VAL A 50 -10.54 -3.74 5.11
C VAL A 50 -10.66 -2.34 5.70
N LEU A 51 -10.99 -1.33 4.90
CA LEU A 51 -11.17 0.05 5.36
C LEU A 51 -12.27 0.15 6.42
N ASP A 52 -13.36 -0.61 6.31
CA ASP A 52 -14.43 -0.62 7.31
C ASP A 52 -13.98 -1.14 8.67
N ALA A 53 -12.98 -2.03 8.71
CA ALA A 53 -12.39 -2.57 9.94
C ALA A 53 -11.27 -1.67 10.54
N ILE A 54 -10.73 -0.74 9.77
CA ILE A 54 -9.71 0.21 10.21
C ILE A 54 -10.38 1.36 10.99
N PRO A 55 -9.78 1.90 12.06
CA PRO A 55 -10.31 3.10 12.72
C PRO A 55 -10.65 4.23 11.72
N PRO A 56 -11.71 5.02 11.94
CA PRO A 56 -12.08 6.10 11.01
C PRO A 56 -10.97 7.15 10.85
N VAL A 57 -10.16 7.32 11.89
CA VAL A 57 -8.99 8.19 11.92
C VAL A 57 -7.85 7.45 12.63
N LEU A 58 -6.67 7.47 12.01
CA LEU A 58 -5.41 7.04 12.61
C LEU A 58 -4.63 8.27 13.08
N THR A 59 -4.16 8.26 14.32
CA THR A 59 -3.34 9.34 14.88
C THR A 59 -1.90 8.89 15.04
N SER A 60 -0.92 9.78 14.82
CA SER A 60 0.48 9.45 15.09
C SER A 60 0.67 9.07 16.56
N VAL A 61 1.53 8.08 16.79
CA VAL A 61 1.84 7.58 18.15
C VAL A 61 2.67 8.61 18.92
N GLU A 62 3.61 9.24 18.21
CA GLU A 62 4.45 10.32 18.70
C GLU A 62 4.09 11.61 17.95
N GLU A 63 4.53 12.77 18.47
CA GLU A 63 4.35 14.04 17.77
C GLU A 63 5.11 14.01 16.43
N ALA A 64 4.41 14.24 15.33
CA ALA A 64 5.04 14.29 14.01
C ALA A 64 5.89 15.56 13.85
N TRP A 65 5.47 16.64 14.53
CA TRP A 65 6.24 17.87 14.72
C TRP A 65 5.83 18.53 16.05
N PRO A 66 6.67 19.41 16.63
CA PRO A 66 6.43 19.94 17.97
C PRO A 66 5.02 20.49 18.17
N GLY A 67 4.32 19.93 19.15
CA GLY A 67 2.95 20.29 19.52
C GLY A 67 1.86 19.83 18.56
N HIS A 68 2.14 18.89 17.66
CA HIS A 68 1.16 18.43 16.67
C HIS A 68 1.16 16.91 16.50
N THR A 69 0.00 16.34 16.83
CA THR A 69 -0.38 14.97 16.48
C THR A 69 -0.94 14.97 15.06
N LEU A 70 -0.38 14.13 14.20
CA LEU A 70 -0.95 13.90 12.87
C LEU A 70 -2.22 13.06 13.02
N ALA A 71 -3.25 13.36 12.23
CA ALA A 71 -4.47 12.58 12.14
C ALA A 71 -4.83 12.33 10.66
N LEU A 72 -4.92 11.07 10.26
CA LEU A 72 -5.27 10.64 8.91
C LEU A 72 -6.61 9.91 8.89
N THR A 73 -7.54 10.39 8.08
CA THR A 73 -8.76 9.65 7.74
C THR A 73 -8.45 8.44 6.86
N ARG A 74 -9.35 7.45 6.81
CA ARG A 74 -9.25 6.30 5.88
C ARG A 74 -9.02 6.73 4.41
N ALA A 75 -9.71 7.78 3.98
CA ALA A 75 -9.58 8.30 2.62
C ALA A 75 -8.21 8.92 2.36
N GLN A 76 -7.69 9.71 3.31
CA GLN A 76 -6.34 10.27 3.21
C GLN A 76 -5.29 9.16 3.23
N LEU A 77 -5.43 8.18 4.11
CA LEU A 77 -4.55 7.00 4.12
C LEU A 77 -4.47 6.37 2.73
N CYS A 78 -5.59 6.09 2.07
CA CYS A 78 -5.57 5.51 0.72
C CYS A 78 -4.90 6.41 -0.33
N VAL A 79 -5.00 7.73 -0.21
CA VAL A 79 -4.34 8.67 -1.15
C VAL A 79 -2.83 8.61 -1.01
N GLU A 80 -2.32 8.38 0.20
CA GLU A 80 -0.89 8.29 0.48
C GLU A 80 -0.24 6.99 -0.02
N LEU A 81 -1.03 5.97 -0.40
CA LEU A 81 -0.49 4.67 -0.80
C LEU A 81 -0.39 4.51 -2.31
N SER A 82 0.66 3.84 -2.75
CA SER A 82 0.81 3.37 -4.12
C SER A 82 1.40 1.96 -4.15
N LEU A 83 1.08 1.23 -5.23
CA LEU A 83 1.63 -0.08 -5.48
C LEU A 83 1.89 -0.28 -6.97
N GLY A 84 3.01 -0.91 -7.29
CA GLY A 84 3.43 -1.20 -8.65
C GLY A 84 3.77 -2.67 -8.85
N THR A 85 3.53 -3.19 -10.05
CA THR A 85 3.93 -4.55 -10.43
C THR A 85 4.01 -4.71 -11.94
N GLY A 86 4.83 -5.66 -12.41
CA GLY A 86 4.80 -6.15 -13.79
C GLY A 86 4.15 -7.52 -13.96
N ASP A 87 3.99 -8.29 -12.89
CA ASP A 87 3.67 -9.72 -12.94
C ASP A 87 2.70 -10.20 -11.84
N GLY A 88 2.38 -9.35 -10.85
CA GLY A 88 1.54 -9.67 -9.71
C GLY A 88 2.19 -10.56 -8.66
N LEU A 89 3.46 -10.92 -8.83
CA LEU A 89 4.28 -11.66 -7.87
C LEU A 89 5.23 -10.73 -7.14
N ASN A 90 5.86 -9.82 -7.87
CA ASN A 90 6.80 -8.83 -7.35
C ASN A 90 6.10 -7.48 -7.32
N TRP A 91 5.99 -6.92 -6.11
CA TRP A 91 5.29 -5.68 -5.84
C TRP A 91 6.24 -4.66 -5.28
N THR A 92 6.21 -3.46 -5.83
CA THR A 92 6.72 -2.26 -5.15
C THR A 92 5.55 -1.66 -4.39
N LEU A 93 5.70 -1.48 -3.08
CA LEU A 93 4.73 -0.82 -2.23
C LEU A 93 5.35 0.45 -1.70
N SER A 94 4.63 1.57 -1.74
CA SER A 94 5.12 2.81 -1.18
C SER A 94 4.03 3.61 -0.48
N PHE A 95 4.48 4.53 0.38
CA PHE A 95 3.62 5.51 1.01
C PHE A 95 4.28 6.89 1.07
N GLY A 96 3.50 7.95 1.29
CA GLY A 96 4.03 9.29 1.58
C GLY A 96 4.33 9.54 3.07
N ASP A 97 5.05 10.62 3.34
CA ASP A 97 5.51 11.07 4.67
C ASP A 97 4.47 10.90 5.79
N ALA A 98 3.21 11.23 5.50
CA ALA A 98 2.13 11.19 6.48
C ALA A 98 1.92 9.79 7.07
N VAL A 99 2.08 8.74 6.25
CA VAL A 99 2.02 7.35 6.72
C VAL A 99 3.32 6.98 7.43
N GLY A 100 4.47 7.48 6.97
CA GLY A 100 5.76 7.34 7.66
C GLY A 100 5.67 7.79 9.12
N TYR A 101 5.08 8.95 9.39
CA TYR A 101 4.85 9.43 10.77
C TYR A 101 3.91 8.55 11.61
N LEU A 102 3.07 7.71 11.00
CA LEU A 102 2.24 6.75 11.74
C LEU A 102 3.04 5.51 12.15
N VAL A 103 3.78 4.90 11.21
CA VAL A 103 4.35 3.56 11.40
C VAL A 103 5.83 3.57 11.78
N GLN A 104 6.57 4.62 11.42
CA GLN A 104 8.00 4.73 11.65
C GLN A 104 8.45 6.22 11.57
N PRO A 105 8.16 7.04 12.60
CA PRO A 105 8.47 8.46 12.55
C PRO A 105 9.98 8.72 12.48
N TYR A 106 10.40 9.61 11.57
CA TYR A 106 11.82 9.92 11.29
C TYR A 106 12.66 10.28 12.54
N GLN A 107 12.04 10.86 13.57
CA GLN A 107 12.73 11.26 14.81
C GLN A 107 12.98 10.09 15.77
N SER A 108 12.39 8.94 15.50
CA SER A 108 12.42 7.77 16.36
C SER A 108 13.34 6.67 15.83
N HIS A 109 14.14 6.91 14.78
CA HIS A 109 15.18 5.98 14.33
C HIS A 109 16.32 5.92 15.35
N GLN A 110 16.09 5.24 16.46
CA GLN A 110 17.17 4.62 17.20
C GLN A 110 17.69 3.46 16.35
N GLU A 111 19.00 3.33 16.23
CA GLU A 111 19.66 2.30 15.42
C GLU A 111 19.26 0.85 15.80
N SER A 112 18.59 0.68 16.94
CA SER A 112 18.08 -0.58 17.49
C SER A 112 16.59 -0.83 17.30
N ASP A 113 15.82 0.11 16.75
CA ASP A 113 14.37 -0.07 16.64
C ASP A 113 14.04 -1.09 15.54
N PRO A 114 13.14 -2.06 15.81
CA PRO A 114 12.75 -3.05 14.83
C PRO A 114 12.01 -2.38 13.65
N ASP A 115 12.22 -2.91 12.45
CA ASP A 115 11.40 -2.52 11.30
C ASP A 115 10.06 -3.26 11.35
N LEU A 116 9.15 -2.71 12.18
CA LEU A 116 7.84 -3.30 12.43
C LEU A 116 7.01 -3.43 11.16
N LEU A 117 7.22 -2.58 10.15
CA LEU A 117 6.45 -2.67 8.92
C LEU A 117 6.94 -3.82 8.05
N VAL A 118 8.25 -4.02 7.95
CA VAL A 118 8.84 -5.20 7.30
C VAL A 118 8.41 -6.48 8.03
N GLU A 119 8.42 -6.49 9.37
CA GLU A 119 7.98 -7.63 10.16
C GLU A 119 6.51 -7.98 9.90
N GLU A 120 5.61 -6.99 9.91
CA GLU A 120 4.17 -7.21 9.70
C GLU A 120 3.85 -7.61 8.25
N LEU A 121 4.61 -7.13 7.26
CA LEU A 121 4.53 -7.61 5.87
C LEU A 121 5.02 -9.06 5.78
N ALA A 122 6.19 -9.38 6.33
CA ALA A 122 6.79 -10.71 6.25
C ALA A 122 5.97 -11.77 6.99
N ALA A 123 5.22 -11.36 8.03
CA ALA A 123 4.32 -12.24 8.76
C ALA A 123 3.03 -12.59 8.00
N GLN A 124 2.72 -11.92 6.89
CA GLN A 124 1.50 -12.21 6.15
C GLN A 124 1.58 -13.55 5.39
N PRO A 125 0.45 -14.26 5.25
CA PRO A 125 0.40 -15.45 4.42
C PRO A 125 0.78 -15.15 2.96
N ASP A 126 1.49 -16.07 2.33
CA ASP A 126 1.97 -16.03 0.94
C ASP A 126 3.02 -14.95 0.64
N VAL A 127 3.65 -14.34 1.64
CA VAL A 127 4.82 -13.48 1.44
C VAL A 127 6.09 -14.33 1.47
N ASP A 128 6.85 -14.33 0.37
CA ASP A 128 8.12 -15.05 0.25
C ASP A 128 9.27 -14.22 0.85
N SER A 129 9.30 -12.92 0.54
CA SER A 129 10.35 -12.00 0.99
C SER A 129 9.87 -10.55 0.98
N VAL A 130 10.43 -9.75 1.88
CA VAL A 130 10.24 -8.31 1.97
C VAL A 130 11.62 -7.67 2.04
N ASN A 131 11.84 -6.65 1.22
CA ASN A 131 13.00 -5.76 1.30
C ASN A 131 12.52 -4.32 1.26
N HIS A 132 13.33 -3.38 1.72
CA HIS A 132 13.08 -1.95 1.54
C HIS A 132 14.30 -1.27 0.93
N HIS A 133 14.07 -0.30 0.04
CA HIS A 133 15.14 0.48 -0.57
C HIS A 133 15.44 1.75 0.21
N ASP A 134 14.41 2.27 0.87
CA ASP A 134 14.41 3.42 1.74
C ASP A 134 13.28 3.27 2.79
N THR A 135 12.97 4.32 3.53
CA THR A 135 11.96 4.31 4.58
C THR A 135 10.51 4.26 4.07
N GLU A 136 10.27 4.52 2.78
CA GLU A 136 8.94 4.75 2.21
C GLU A 136 8.59 3.77 1.07
N SER A 137 9.56 2.96 0.62
CA SER A 137 9.45 2.09 -0.54
C SER A 137 9.95 0.68 -0.25
N PHE A 138 9.07 -0.29 -0.47
CA PHE A 138 9.24 -1.70 -0.12
C PHE A 138 9.08 -2.57 -1.37
N GLU A 139 9.91 -3.59 -1.49
CA GLU A 139 9.74 -4.67 -2.45
C GLU A 139 9.22 -5.92 -1.73
N VAL A 140 8.07 -6.41 -2.19
CA VAL A 140 7.43 -7.60 -1.65
C VAL A 140 7.29 -8.63 -2.75
N ARG A 141 7.79 -9.84 -2.47
CA ARG A 141 7.58 -11.00 -3.33
C ARG A 141 6.51 -11.89 -2.72
N MET A 142 5.54 -12.28 -3.53
CA MET A 142 4.43 -13.15 -3.17
C MET A 142 4.62 -14.57 -3.73
N ALA A 143 4.17 -15.57 -2.99
CA ALA A 143 4.19 -16.98 -3.40
C ALA A 143 3.20 -17.30 -4.54
N ARG A 144 2.24 -16.40 -4.80
CA ARG A 144 1.24 -16.50 -5.88
C ARG A 144 0.86 -15.12 -6.39
N VAL A 145 0.27 -15.07 -7.59
CA VAL A 145 -0.22 -13.83 -8.19
C VAL A 145 -1.35 -13.25 -7.35
N TYR A 146 -1.24 -11.96 -7.05
CA TYR A 146 -2.29 -11.16 -6.43
C TYR A 146 -2.84 -10.13 -7.41
N ARG A 147 -4.10 -9.74 -7.23
CA ARG A 147 -4.65 -8.55 -7.90
C ARG A 147 -4.28 -7.29 -7.13
N ALA A 148 -4.25 -6.15 -7.82
CA ALA A 148 -3.92 -4.87 -7.19
C ALA A 148 -4.84 -4.48 -6.03
N ASP A 149 -6.15 -4.77 -6.11
CA ASP A 149 -7.08 -4.52 -5.00
C ASP A 149 -6.80 -5.43 -3.78
N GLU A 150 -6.42 -6.68 -4.02
CA GLU A 150 -6.04 -7.62 -2.97
C GLU A 150 -4.71 -7.22 -2.31
N MET A 151 -3.74 -6.76 -3.12
CA MET A 151 -2.45 -6.34 -2.61
C MET A 151 -2.56 -5.04 -1.81
N LEU A 152 -3.40 -4.09 -2.23
CA LEU A 152 -3.67 -2.88 -1.43
C LEU A 152 -4.35 -3.23 -0.10
N ALA A 153 -5.31 -4.15 -0.11
CA ALA A 153 -5.97 -4.59 1.12
C ALA A 153 -4.97 -5.18 2.12
N ARG A 154 -4.00 -5.96 1.63
CA ARG A 154 -2.87 -6.48 2.42
C ARG A 154 -1.94 -5.38 2.90
N TRP A 155 -1.67 -4.39 2.06
CA TRP A 155 -0.80 -3.27 2.43
C TRP A 155 -1.40 -2.43 3.57
N LEU A 156 -2.69 -2.11 3.47
CA LEU A 156 -3.46 -1.43 4.50
C LEU A 156 -3.44 -2.20 5.83
N ASP A 157 -3.65 -3.51 5.80
CA ASP A 157 -3.59 -4.36 7.00
C ASP A 157 -2.19 -4.31 7.66
N ALA A 158 -1.11 -4.38 6.87
CA ALA A 158 0.26 -4.27 7.38
C ALA A 158 0.49 -2.92 8.07
N ILE A 159 0.10 -1.81 7.44
CA ILE A 159 0.27 -0.46 7.99
C ILE A 159 -0.46 -0.33 9.33
N VAL A 160 -1.70 -0.80 9.43
CA VAL A 160 -2.47 -0.70 10.68
C VAL A 160 -1.90 -1.59 11.77
N LYS A 161 -1.42 -2.78 11.43
CA LYS A 161 -0.73 -3.65 12.40
C LYS A 161 0.59 -3.04 12.85
N ALA A 162 1.39 -2.52 11.93
CA ALA A 162 2.65 -1.84 12.25
C ALA A 162 2.42 -0.62 13.14
N HIS A 163 1.40 0.21 12.86
CA HIS A 163 1.00 1.33 13.71
C HIS A 163 0.66 0.89 15.14
N ARG A 164 -0.14 -0.18 15.28
CA ARG A 164 -0.48 -0.78 16.59
C ARG A 164 0.73 -1.39 17.28
N SER A 165 1.60 -2.07 16.55
CA SER A 165 2.85 -2.65 17.06
C SER A 165 3.79 -1.56 17.54
N PHE A 166 3.89 -0.44 16.82
CA PHE A 166 4.69 0.72 17.21
C PHE A 166 4.17 1.35 18.50
N ALA A 167 2.85 1.58 18.60
CA ALA A 167 2.22 2.08 19.83
C ALA A 167 2.49 1.16 21.03
N ARG A 168 2.37 -0.16 20.85
CA ARG A 168 2.69 -1.16 21.89
C ARG A 168 4.16 -1.13 22.27
N HIS A 169 5.06 -1.04 21.30
CA HIS A 169 6.50 -0.99 21.53
C HIS A 169 6.88 0.25 22.36
N ARG A 170 6.21 1.38 22.14
CA ARG A 170 6.37 2.61 22.93
C ARG A 170 5.58 2.64 24.25
N GLY A 171 4.75 1.63 24.52
CA GLY A 171 3.89 1.61 25.70
C GLY A 171 2.78 2.67 25.69
N ILE A 172 2.38 3.14 24.51
CA ILE A 172 1.36 4.17 24.31
C ILE A 172 0.03 3.51 23.95
N ALA A 173 -1.03 3.90 24.65
CA ALA A 173 -2.39 3.46 24.32
C ALA A 173 -2.94 4.29 23.14
N LEU A 174 -3.47 3.60 22.14
CA LEU A 174 -4.15 4.24 21.02
C LEU A 174 -5.57 4.66 21.41
N PRO A 175 -6.12 5.74 20.83
CA PRO A 175 -7.43 6.28 21.21
C PRO A 175 -8.62 5.48 20.64
N TYR A 176 -8.40 4.28 20.11
CA TYR A 176 -9.38 3.46 19.41
C TYR A 176 -9.20 1.97 19.69
#